data_AF-E8KC28-F1
#
_entry.id   AF-E8KC28-F1
#
_cell.length_a   1.000
_cell.length_b   1.000
_cell.length_c   1.000
_cell.angle_alpha   90.00
_cell.angle_beta   90.00
_cell.angle_gamma   90.00
#
_symmetry.space_group_name_H-M   'P 1'
#
loop_
_entity.id
_entity.type
_entity.pdbx_description
1 polymer ?
#
loop_
_entity_poly.entity_id
_entity_poly.type
_entity_poly.pdbx_seq_one_letter_code
_entity_poly.pdbx_strand_id
1 'polypeptide(L)' 'MKAADLNQAFHDHFSEEELSQCFSIRGYKLTPKGEQALKDHQAIIDRHPKKNL' A
#
# COMPACT_ATOMS: atom_id res chain seq x y z
N MET A 1 30.67 3.38 3.42
CA MET A 1 29.69 2.38 2.91
C MET A 1 28.80 3.08 1.91
N LYS A 2 28.59 2.51 0.72
CA LYS A 2 27.70 3.13 -0.28
C LYS A 2 26.25 2.78 0.07
N ALA A 3 25.31 3.60 -0.37
CA ALA A 3 23.88 3.35 -0.14
C ALA A 3 23.43 1.97 -0.67
N ALA A 4 24.04 1.50 -1.76
CA ALA A 4 23.78 0.18 -2.32
C ALA A 4 24.17 -0.97 -1.37
N ASP A 5 25.33 -0.88 -0.72
CA ASP A 5 25.82 -1.90 0.22
C ASP A 5 24.90 -1.98 1.45
N LEU A 6 24.39 -0.82 1.89
CA LEU A 6 23.46 -0.74 3.01
C LEU A 6 22.09 -1.33 2.66
N ASN A 7 21.55 -1.01 1.50
CA ASN A 7 20.28 -1.57 1.05
C ASN A 7 20.36 -3.09 0.90
N GLN A 8 21.47 -3.62 0.39
CA GLN A 8 21.67 -5.06 0.30
C GLN A 8 21.68 -5.71 1.68
N ALA A 9 22.43 -5.14 2.63
CA ALA A 9 22.44 -5.64 4.01
C ALA A 9 21.05 -5.58 4.68
N PHE A 10 20.23 -4.57 4.36
CA PHE A 10 18.85 -4.53 4.83
C PHE A 10 18.02 -5.70 4.29
N HIS A 11 18.12 -6.00 2.99
CA HIS A 11 17.40 -7.11 2.38
C HIS A 11 17.90 -8.49 2.87
N ASP A 12 19.18 -8.62 3.20
CA ASP A 12 19.76 -9.89 3.65
C ASP A 12 19.39 -10.22 5.12
N HIS A 13 19.08 -9.21 5.93
CA HIS A 13 18.88 -9.38 7.38
C HIS A 13 17.45 -9.09 7.86
N PHE A 14 16.63 -8.37 7.10
CA PHE A 14 15.30 -7.97 7.51
C PHE A 14 14.27 -8.21 6.41
N SER A 15 13.11 -8.74 6.79
CA SER A 15 11.93 -8.77 5.92
C SER A 15 11.13 -7.45 6.01
N GLU A 16 10.35 -7.15 4.96
CA GLU A 16 9.50 -5.96 4.95
C GLU A 16 8.40 -6.06 6.02
N GLU A 17 7.90 -7.27 6.27
CA GLU A 17 6.90 -7.57 7.30
C GLU A 17 7.44 -7.28 8.71
N GLU A 18 8.68 -7.68 9.02
CA GLU A 18 9.32 -7.38 10.31
C GLU A 18 9.52 -5.88 10.50
N LEU A 19 10.01 -5.18 9.48
CA LEU A 19 10.21 -3.74 9.54
C LEU A 19 8.88 -2.98 9.67
N SER A 20 7.81 -3.46 9.03
CA SER A 20 6.49 -2.84 9.10
C SER A 20 5.90 -2.78 10.52
N GLN A 21 6.37 -3.65 11.42
CA GLN A 21 5.95 -3.66 12.83
C GLN A 21 6.65 -2.56 13.65
N CYS A 22 7.79 -2.05 13.18
CA CYS A 22 8.57 -1.04 13.88
C CYS A 22 7.98 0.37 13.73
N PHE A 23 7.07 0.60 12.78
CA PHE A 23 6.49 1.91 12.54
C PHE A 23 5.01 1.82 12.13
N SER A 24 4.20 2.72 12.69
CA SER A 24 2.83 2.91 12.21
C SER A 24 2.86 3.66 10.89
N ILE A 25 2.43 3.00 9.80
CA ILE A 25 2.22 3.68 8.52
C ILE A 25 1.08 4.67 8.70
N ARG A 26 1.37 5.97 8.57
CA ARG A 26 0.34 7.00 8.52
C ARG A 26 -0.29 6.97 7.12
N GLY A 27 -1.44 6.32 7.00
CA GLY A 27 -2.19 6.23 5.76
C GLY A 27 -3.64 6.67 5.92
N TYR A 28 -4.27 7.04 4.80
CA TYR A 28 -5.72 7.18 4.75
C TYR A 28 -6.33 5.81 4.47
N LYS A 29 -7.15 5.32 5.39
CA LYS A 29 -8.00 4.16 5.16
C LYS A 29 -9.42 4.62 4.90
N LEU A 30 -10.13 3.92 4.02
CA LEU A 30 -11.56 4.13 3.86
C LEU A 30 -12.26 3.89 5.21
N THR A 31 -13.19 4.77 5.55
CA THR A 31 -14.11 4.52 6.65
C THR A 31 -15.16 3.49 6.20
N PRO A 32 -15.90 2.84 7.11
CA PRO A 32 -16.99 1.93 6.72
C PRO A 32 -18.01 2.58 5.78
N LYS A 33 -18.26 3.89 5.96
CA LYS A 33 -19.09 4.68 5.03
C LYS A 33 -18.48 4.78 3.64
N GLY A 34 -17.16 4.99 3.55
CA GLY A 34 -16.45 5.02 2.27
C GLY A 34 -16.46 3.67 1.56
N GLU A 35 -16.29 2.58 2.31
CA GLU A 35 -16.39 1.21 1.77
C GLU A 35 -17.79 0.92 1.22
N GLN A 36 -18.84 1.32 1.95
CA GLN A 36 -20.21 1.13 1.50
C GLN A 36 -20.54 1.98 0.27
N ALA A 37 -20.09 3.23 0.23
CA ALA A 37 -20.30 4.11 -0.91
C ALA A 37 -19.68 3.55 -2.21
N LEU A 38 -18.52 2.90 -2.13
CA LEU A 38 -17.93 2.24 -3.30
C LEU A 38 -18.77 1.04 -3.76
N LYS A 39 -19.30 0.23 -2.83
CA LYS A 39 -20.17 -0.90 -3.15
C LYS A 39 -21.48 -0.45 -3.81
N ASP A 40 -22.10 0.59 -3.25
CA ASP A 40 -23.39 1.12 -3.74
C ASP A 40 -23.26 1.80 -5.12
N HIS A 41 -22.04 2.22 -5.49
CA HIS A 41 -21.77 2.95 -6.73
C HIS A 41 -20.79 2.22 -7.66
N GLN A 42 -20.82 0.88 -7.67
CA GLN A 42 -19.95 0.05 -8.50
C GLN A 42 -19.99 0.45 -9.99
N ALA A 43 -21.16 0.86 -10.50
CA ALA A 43 -21.32 1.31 -11.88
C ALA A 43 -20.43 2.51 -12.27
N ILE A 44 -20.08 3.38 -11.31
CA ILE A 44 -19.15 4.51 -11.54
C ILE A 44 -17.72 3.99 -11.68
N ILE A 45 -17.33 3.03 -10.82
CA ILE A 45 -16.01 2.40 -10.84
C ILE A 45 -15.81 1.66 -12.17
N ASP A 46 -16.82 0.94 -12.64
CA ASP A 46 -16.75 0.17 -13.87
C ASP A 46 -16.64 1.06 -15.12
N ARG A 47 -17.22 2.27 -15.07
CA ARG A 47 -17.12 3.27 -16.14
C ARG A 47 -15.83 4.09 -16.08
N HIS A 48 -15.10 4.07 -14.96
CA HIS A 48 -13.85 4.80 -14.85
C HIS A 48 -12.83 4.21 -15.85
N PRO A 49 -12.18 5.04 -16.69
CA PRO A 49 -11.12 4.57 -17.58
C PRO A 49 -10.06 3.80 -16.78
N LYS A 50 -9.90 2.51 -17.06
CA LYS A 50 -8.88 1.68 -16.44
C LYS A 50 -7.62 1.77 -17.31
N LYS A 51 -6.47 1.96 -16.67
CA LYS A 51 -5.20 1.76 -17.39
C LYS A 51 -5.11 0.28 -17.73
N ASN A 52 -4.90 -0.02 -19.01
CA ASN A 52 -4.48 -1.36 -19.42
C ASN A 52 -3.04 -1.51 -18.91
N LEU A 53 -2.85 -2.32 -17.87
CA LEU A 53 -1.54 -2.66 -17.32
C LEU A 53 -1.05 -3.95 -17.98
#